data_AF-A0AAV7JBG5-F1
#
_entry.id   AF-A0AAV7JBG5-F1
#
_cell.length_a   1.000
_cell.length_b   1.000
_cell.length_c   1.000
_cell.angle_alpha   90.00
_cell.angle_beta   90.00
_cell.angle_gamma   90.00
#
_symmetry.space_group_name_H-M   'P 1'
#
loop_
_entity.id
_entity.type
_entity.pdbx_description
1 polymer ?
#
loop_
_entity_poly.entity_id
_entity_poly.type
_entity_poly.pdbx_seq_one_letter_code
_entity_poly.pdbx_strand_id
1 'polypeptide(L)'
;MSEGVFSKAHEGRGWRCPEKGCKKFASLRVGSFFEGSNITLTQLVEFLYFWAEGLQSTYFLTLNLKWSPNTITDWKNFLRDICVEKYLSNPEPIGGHGHIVEIDESKFGKRKYLEEGNYQENGCLVGLIE
;
A
#
# COMPACT_ATOMS: atom_id res chain seq x y z
N MET A 1 -11.85 25.45 8.68
CA MET A 1 -11.45 25.82 10.05
C MET A 1 -11.30 24.51 10.81
N SER A 2 -10.14 23.86 10.67
CA SER A 2 -9.92 22.51 11.22
C SER A 2 -9.66 22.61 12.71
N GLU A 3 -10.48 21.90 13.49
CA GLU A 3 -10.30 21.72 14.92
C GLU A 3 -8.92 21.12 15.18
N GLY A 4 -8.19 21.71 16.14
CA GLY A 4 -6.80 21.37 16.41
C GLY A 4 -6.67 19.93 16.90
N VAL A 5 -6.24 19.03 16.01
CA VAL A 5 -5.92 17.65 16.32
C VAL A 5 -4.73 17.63 17.28
N PHE A 6 -5.01 17.44 18.56
CA PHE A 6 -4.01 17.18 19.58
C PHE A 6 -3.49 15.74 19.41
N SER A 7 -2.55 15.54 18.49
CA SER A 7 -1.83 14.27 18.37
C SER A 7 -0.73 14.19 19.43
N LYS A 8 -0.62 13.07 20.17
CA LYS A 8 0.53 12.80 21.05
C LYS A 8 1.83 12.95 20.24
N ALA A 9 2.83 13.59 20.84
CA ALA A 9 4.14 13.70 20.22
C ALA A 9 4.75 12.30 20.07
N HIS A 10 4.94 11.87 18.83
CA HIS A 10 5.81 10.73 18.54
C HIS A 10 7.24 11.27 18.50
N GLU A 11 8.09 10.81 19.42
CA GLU A 11 9.49 11.26 19.61
C GLU A 11 9.69 12.73 20.00
N GLY A 12 8.65 13.47 20.41
CA GLY A 12 8.79 14.88 20.79
C GLY A 12 9.06 15.84 19.62
N ARG A 13 9.07 15.35 18.38
CA ARG A 13 9.32 16.15 17.17
C ARG A 13 8.02 16.70 16.59
N GLY A 14 7.93 18.02 16.42
CA GLY A 14 6.71 18.67 15.92
C GLY A 14 6.70 20.19 16.07
N TRP A 15 5.60 20.79 15.65
CA TRP A 15 5.37 22.22 15.71
C TRP A 15 4.83 22.59 17.09
N ARG A 16 5.49 23.52 17.78
CA ARG A 16 5.00 24.08 19.04
C ARG A 16 4.53 25.51 18.82
N CYS A 17 3.43 25.88 19.48
CA CYS A 17 2.99 27.27 19.50
C CYS A 17 4.07 28.17 20.14
N PRO A 18 4.46 29.29 19.51
CA PRO A 18 5.49 30.18 20.05
C PRO A 18 5.03 31.00 21.26
N GLU A 19 3.71 31.08 21.51
CA GLU A 19 3.13 31.87 22.59
C GLU A 19 3.51 31.34 23.98
N LYS A 20 3.94 32.23 24.87
CA LYS A 20 4.35 31.84 26.23
C LYS A 20 3.16 31.27 27.00
N GLY A 21 3.35 30.12 27.64
CA GLY A 21 2.30 29.42 28.39
C GLY A 21 1.35 28.58 27.53
N CYS A 22 1.40 28.71 26.20
CA CYS A 22 0.64 27.86 25.30
C CYS A 22 1.30 26.48 25.18
N LYS A 23 0.56 25.42 25.53
CA LYS A 23 1.03 24.02 25.44
C LYS A 23 0.60 23.31 24.15
N LYS A 24 0.08 24.05 23.17
CA LYS A 24 -0.32 23.48 21.88
C LYS A 24 0.90 22.94 21.14
N PHE A 25 0.77 21.71 20.69
CA PHE A 25 1.78 20.97 19.94
C PHE A 25 1.08 20.18 18.84
N ALA A 26 1.65 20.19 17.64
CA ALA A 26 1.23 19.35 16.53
C ALA A 26 2.39 18.44 16.14
N SER A 27 2.14 17.13 16.06
CA SER A 27 3.13 16.19 15.54
C SER A 27 3.47 16.52 14.09
N LEU A 28 4.70 16.22 13.65
CA LEU A 28 5.07 16.29 12.23
C LEU A 28 4.17 15.43 11.32
N ARG A 29 3.45 14.47 11.90
CA ARG A 29 2.60 13.51 11.19
C ARG A 29 1.18 14.01 10.93
N VAL A 30 0.73 15.07 11.59
CA VAL A 30 -0.65 15.55 11.47
C VAL A 30 -0.95 15.95 10.02
N GLY A 31 -2.06 15.46 9.47
CA GLY A 31 -2.49 15.73 8.10
C GLY A 31 -1.64 15.07 7.03
N SER A 32 -0.82 14.08 7.40
CA SER A 32 0.04 13.33 6.47
C SER A 32 -0.34 11.85 6.47
N PHE A 33 0.15 11.12 5.49
CA PHE A 33 -0.01 9.66 5.42
C PHE A 33 0.63 8.89 6.59
N PHE A 34 1.50 9.54 7.39
CA PHE A 34 2.10 8.97 8.58
C PHE A 34 1.28 9.19 9.86
N GLU A 35 0.12 9.85 9.76
CA GLU A 35 -0.74 10.15 10.90
C GLU A 35 -1.17 8.87 11.63
N GLY A 36 -1.18 8.91 12.97
CA GLY A 36 -1.54 7.76 13.80
C GLY A 36 -0.51 6.61 13.86
N SER A 37 0.55 6.65 13.05
CA SER A 37 1.59 5.61 13.08
C SER A 37 2.45 5.65 14.34
N ASN A 38 2.68 4.47 14.93
CA ASN A 38 3.60 4.28 16.07
C ASN A 38 5.04 3.99 15.64
N ILE A 39 5.32 3.91 14.34
CA ILE A 39 6.64 3.64 13.78
C ILE A 39 7.41 4.95 13.59
N THR A 40 8.70 4.97 13.89
CA THR A 40 9.56 6.16 13.72
C THR A 40 9.55 6.69 12.27
N LEU A 41 9.64 8.01 12.09
CA LEU A 41 9.67 8.60 10.74
C LEU A 41 10.86 8.11 9.93
N THR A 42 12.01 7.89 10.57
CA THR A 42 13.20 7.34 9.92
C THR A 42 12.94 5.95 9.33
N GLN A 43 12.37 5.03 10.12
CA GLN A 43 12.05 3.69 9.62
C GLN A 43 10.97 3.71 8.54
N LEU A 44 10.02 4.65 8.63
CA LEU A 44 8.99 4.81 7.60
C LEU A 44 9.59 5.30 6.27
N VAL A 45 10.51 6.26 6.31
CA VAL A 45 11.24 6.72 5.11
C VAL A 45 12.10 5.60 4.54
N GLU A 46 12.76 4.82 5.38
CA GLU A 46 13.55 3.66 4.96
C GLU A 46 12.67 2.58 4.30
N PHE A 47 11.50 2.29 4.87
CA PHE A 47 10.51 1.39 4.26
C PHE A 47 10.05 1.87 2.88
N LEU A 48 9.74 3.17 2.75
CA LEU A 48 9.33 3.76 1.47
C LEU A 48 10.43 3.64 0.42
N TYR A 49 11.68 3.87 0.81
CA TYR A 49 12.83 3.70 -0.05
C TYR A 49 12.94 2.25 -0.56
N PHE A 50 12.90 1.26 0.33
CA PHE A 50 12.92 -0.15 -0.10
C PHE A 50 11.73 -0.53 -0.98
N TRP A 51 10.55 0.00 -0.67
CA TRP A 51 9.35 -0.23 -1.48
C TRP A 51 9.50 0.32 -2.90
N ALA A 52 10.03 1.53 -3.05
CA ALA A 52 10.27 2.20 -4.32
C ALA A 52 11.34 1.49 -5.16
N GLU A 53 12.39 0.95 -4.53
CA GLU A 53 13.45 0.16 -5.18
C GLU A 53 13.00 -1.27 -5.54
N GLY A 54 11.74 -1.65 -5.29
CA GLY A 54 11.23 -2.99 -5.55
C GLY A 54 11.73 -4.06 -4.57
N LEU A 55 12.41 -3.68 -3.48
CA LEU A 55 12.91 -4.57 -2.42
C LEU A 55 11.80 -4.97 -1.44
N GLN A 56 10.73 -5.56 -1.98
CA GLN A 56 9.47 -5.75 -1.28
C GLN A 56 9.31 -7.15 -0.65
N SER A 57 10.34 -7.99 -0.60
CA SER A 57 10.22 -9.30 0.05
C SER A 57 9.89 -9.13 1.55
N THR A 58 8.85 -9.81 2.04
CA THR A 58 8.47 -9.73 3.47
C THR A 58 9.62 -10.20 4.37
N TYR A 59 10.39 -11.21 3.92
CA TYR A 59 11.60 -11.67 4.63
C TYR A 59 12.65 -10.56 4.72
N PHE A 60 12.99 -9.93 3.58
CA PHE A 60 13.97 -8.85 3.51
C PHE A 60 13.57 -7.67 4.42
N LEU A 61 12.32 -7.25 4.36
CA LEU A 61 11.81 -6.11 5.14
C LEU A 61 11.77 -6.44 6.65
N THR A 62 11.40 -7.67 7.01
CA THR A 62 11.42 -8.13 8.42
C THR A 62 12.83 -8.10 8.97
N LEU A 63 13.81 -8.56 8.17
CA LEU A 63 15.20 -8.63 8.57
C LEU A 63 15.82 -7.23 8.75
N ASN A 64 15.55 -6.29 7.84
CA ASN A 64 16.15 -4.96 7.86
C ASN A 64 15.43 -4.02 8.85
N LEU A 65 14.09 -3.94 8.79
CA LEU A 65 13.32 -2.98 9.58
C LEU A 65 12.94 -3.47 10.98
N LYS A 66 13.06 -4.78 11.24
CA LYS A 66 12.66 -5.45 12.48
C LYS A 66 11.17 -5.30 12.81
N TRP A 67 10.33 -5.17 11.78
CA TRP A 67 8.88 -5.13 11.93
C TRP A 67 8.30 -6.54 11.87
N SER A 68 7.11 -6.72 12.44
CA SER A 68 6.38 -7.98 12.27
C SER A 68 5.94 -8.16 10.81
N PRO A 69 5.81 -9.41 10.33
CA PRO A 69 5.29 -9.68 8.97
C PRO A 69 3.90 -9.08 8.72
N ASN A 70 3.06 -9.03 9.77
CA ASN A 70 1.74 -8.42 9.72
C ASN A 70 1.85 -6.91 9.49
N THR A 71 2.66 -6.22 10.31
CA THR A 71 2.92 -4.79 10.15
C THR A 71 3.46 -4.47 8.76
N ILE A 72 4.39 -5.27 8.24
CA ILE A 72 4.89 -5.09 6.87
C ILE A 72 3.74 -5.21 5.88
N THR A 73 2.93 -6.27 5.97
CA THR A 73 1.81 -6.49 5.04
C THR A 73 0.81 -5.34 5.09
N ASP A 74 0.48 -4.83 6.28
CA ASP A 74 -0.41 -3.69 6.46
C ASP A 74 0.14 -2.43 5.77
N TRP A 75 1.42 -2.12 5.97
CA TRP A 75 2.06 -0.96 5.33
C TRP A 75 2.17 -1.08 3.81
N LYS A 76 2.41 -2.30 3.31
CA LYS A 76 2.40 -2.56 1.86
C LYS A 76 1.01 -2.33 1.27
N ASN A 77 -0.03 -2.83 1.93
CA ASN A 77 -1.41 -2.64 1.49
C ASN A 77 -1.77 -1.15 1.50
N PHE A 78 -1.42 -0.44 2.58
CA PHE A 78 -1.64 1.00 2.67
C PHE A 78 -0.99 1.79 1.53
N LEU A 79 0.25 1.46 1.13
CA LEU A 79 0.88 2.09 -0.03
C LEU A 79 0.18 1.74 -1.35
N ARG A 80 -0.28 0.49 -1.51
CA ARG A 80 -1.05 0.12 -2.70
C ARG A 80 -2.37 0.87 -2.77
N ASP A 81 -3.08 1.04 -1.66
CA ASP A 81 -4.35 1.75 -1.61
C ASP A 81 -4.18 3.21 -2.07
N ILE A 82 -3.11 3.88 -1.65
CA ILE A 82 -2.75 5.23 -2.11
C ILE A 82 -2.51 5.25 -3.63
N CYS A 83 -1.75 4.28 -4.16
CA CYS A 83 -1.49 4.19 -5.59
C CYS A 83 -2.78 3.92 -6.39
N VAL A 84 -3.64 3.04 -5.87
CA VAL A 84 -4.94 2.69 -6.49
C VAL A 84 -5.85 3.91 -6.50
N GLU A 85 -5.95 4.67 -5.41
CA GLU A 85 -6.73 5.91 -5.36
C GLU A 85 -6.23 6.93 -6.42
N LYS A 86 -4.90 7.05 -6.56
CA LYS A 86 -4.31 7.93 -7.57
C LYS A 86 -4.62 7.48 -9.00
N TYR A 87 -4.58 6.18 -9.25
CA TYR A 87 -4.91 5.58 -10.54
C TYR A 87 -6.39 5.73 -10.87
N LEU A 88 -7.29 5.43 -9.93
CA LEU A 88 -8.74 5.55 -10.12
C LEU A 88 -9.19 7.00 -10.32
N SER A 89 -8.49 7.96 -9.71
CA SER A 89 -8.77 9.40 -9.92
C SER A 89 -8.21 9.94 -11.25
N ASN A 90 -7.27 9.24 -11.88
CA ASN A 90 -6.68 9.63 -13.17
C ASN A 90 -6.58 8.38 -14.06
N PRO A 91 -7.72 7.79 -14.46
CA PRO A 91 -7.69 6.55 -15.22
C PRO A 91 -7.09 6.83 -16.60
N GLU A 92 -5.90 6.30 -16.83
CA GLU A 92 -5.36 6.18 -18.19
C GLU A 92 -6.04 4.98 -18.87
N PRO A 93 -6.62 5.16 -20.06
CA PRO A 93 -7.21 4.04 -20.79
C PRO A 93 -6.13 3.02 -21.11
N ILE A 94 -6.40 1.76 -20.79
CA ILE A 94 -5.58 0.64 -21.23
C ILE A 94 -5.82 0.48 -22.73
N GLY A 95 -4.81 0.81 -23.53
CA GLY A 95 -4.89 0.85 -24.98
C GLY A 95 -5.25 2.23 -25.57
N GLY A 96 -4.99 2.37 -26.87
CA GLY A 96 -5.12 3.63 -27.61
C GLY A 96 -4.62 3.47 -29.05
N HIS A 97 -4.72 4.51 -29.88
CA HIS A 97 -4.17 4.46 -31.24
C HIS A 97 -2.66 4.14 -31.17
N GLY A 98 -2.26 3.00 -31.74
CA GLY A 98 -0.86 2.54 -31.74
C GLY A 98 -0.47 1.59 -30.60
N HIS A 99 -1.39 1.26 -29.68
CA HIS A 99 -1.17 0.25 -28.65
C HIS A 99 -1.91 -1.05 -29.02
N ILE A 100 -1.21 -2.18 -28.98
CA ILE A 100 -1.79 -3.52 -29.14
C ILE A 100 -2.04 -4.05 -27.73
N VAL A 101 -3.30 -4.27 -27.37
CA VAL A 101 -3.66 -4.89 -26.08
C VAL A 101 -3.92 -6.38 -26.34
N GLU A 102 -3.22 -7.24 -25.61
CA GLU A 102 -3.47 -8.69 -25.64
C GLU A 102 -4.42 -9.07 -24.50
N ILE A 103 -5.57 -9.65 -24.86
CA ILE A 103 -6.54 -10.19 -23.91
C ILE A 103 -6.34 -11.70 -23.89
N ASP A 104 -5.83 -12.23 -22.78
CA ASP A 104 -5.70 -13.67 -22.59
C ASP A 104 -6.86 -14.21 -21.75
N GLU A 105 -7.53 -15.23 -22.26
CA GLU A 105 -8.55 -15.99 -21.55
C GLU A 105 -7.96 -17.31 -21.04
N SER A 106 -7.61 -17.33 -19.75
CA SER A 106 -7.13 -18.54 -19.11
C SER A 106 -8.31 -19.38 -18.60
N LYS A 107 -8.54 -20.52 -19.26
CA LYS A 107 -9.55 -21.52 -18.85
C LYS A 107 -8.97 -22.54 -17.87
N PHE A 108 -9.38 -22.47 -16.61
CA PHE A 108 -9.01 -23.46 -15.59
C PHE A 108 -10.13 -24.48 -15.38
N GLY A 109 -9.85 -25.74 -15.72
CA GLY A 109 -10.69 -26.88 -15.35
C GLY A 109 -10.19 -27.55 -14.07
N LYS A 110 -11.08 -27.95 -13.16
CA LYS A 110 -10.69 -28.83 -12.03
C LYS A 110 -10.19 -30.17 -12.59
N ARG A 111 -8.97 -30.57 -12.23
CA ARG A 111 -8.41 -31.88 -12.59
C ARG A 111 -9.11 -32.97 -11.76
N LYS A 112 -9.88 -33.85 -12.39
CA LYS A 112 -10.43 -35.06 -11.75
C LYS A 112 -9.28 -36.06 -11.54
N TYR A 113 -9.07 -36.50 -10.30
CA TYR A 113 -8.28 -37.70 -10.04
C TYR A 113 -9.23 -38.90 -10.08
N LEU A 114 -8.98 -39.78 -11.06
CA LEU A 114 -9.59 -41.10 -11.28
C LEU A 114 -10.99 -41.14 -11.93
N GLU A 115 -11.22 -42.29 -12.57
CA GLU A 115 -11.95 -42.55 -13.81
C GLU A 115 -13.42 -42.12 -13.87
N GLU A 116 -13.85 -41.80 -15.09
CA GLU A 116 -15.22 -41.50 -15.56
C GLU A 116 -15.66 -40.02 -15.66
N GLY A 117 -16.00 -39.70 -16.91
CA GLY A 117 -16.04 -38.38 -17.50
C GLY A 117 -17.21 -37.51 -17.04
N ASN A 118 -16.87 -36.24 -16.85
CA ASN A 118 -17.63 -35.06 -17.29
C ASN A 118 -16.89 -33.84 -16.75
N TYR A 119 -16.47 -32.96 -17.64
CA TYR A 119 -15.85 -31.68 -17.31
C TYR A 119 -16.90 -30.81 -16.61
N GLN A 120 -16.58 -30.29 -15.42
CA GLN A 120 -17.37 -29.24 -14.80
C GLN A 120 -16.63 -27.92 -14.96
N GLU A 121 -17.16 -27.08 -15.86
CA GLU A 121 -16.69 -25.72 -16.11
C GLU A 121 -16.87 -24.90 -14.84
N ASN A 122 -15.79 -24.29 -14.35
CA ASN A 122 -15.86 -23.41 -13.20
C ASN A 122 -14.96 -22.19 -13.47
N GLY A 123 -15.55 -21.18 -14.12
CA GLY A 123 -15.01 -19.82 -14.22
C GLY A 123 -13.91 -19.60 -15.25
N CYS A 124 -13.99 -18.47 -15.94
CA CYS A 124 -12.92 -17.95 -16.79
C CYS A 124 -12.21 -16.82 -16.01
N LEU A 125 -10.88 -16.77 -16.08
CA LEU A 125 -10.11 -15.60 -15.65
C LEU A 125 -9.65 -14.86 -16.90
N VAL A 126 -9.98 -13.57 -16.98
CA VAL A 126 -9.50 -12.69 -18.04
C VAL A 126 -8.30 -11.94 -17.51
N GLY A 127 -7.13 -12.19 -18.11
CA GLY A 127 -5.92 -11.43 -17.87
C GLY A 127 -5.73 -10.38 -18.96
N LEU A 128 -5.19 -9.23 -18.59
CA LEU A 128 -4.77 -8.19 -19.54
C LEU A 128 -3.25 -8.05 -19.44
N ILE A 129 -2.57 -8.09 -20.59
CA ILE A 129 -1.14 -7.80 -20.72
C ILE A 129 -0.99 -6.65 -21.73
N GLU A 130 -0.19 -5.65 -21.35
CA GLU A 130 0.17 -4.49 -22.18
C GLU A 130 1.52 -4.70 -22.88
#